data_AF-X0U0K3-F1
#
_entry.id   AF-X0U0K3-F1
#
_cell.length_a   1.000
_cell.length_b   1.000
_cell.length_c   1.000
_cell.angle_alpha   90.00
_cell.angle_beta   90.00
_cell.angle_gamma   90.00
#
_symmetry.space_group_name_H-M   'P 1'
#
loop_
_entity.id
_entity.type
_entity.pdbx_description
1 polymer ?
#
loop_
_entity_poly.entity_id
_entity_poly.type
_entity_poly.pdbx_seq_one_letter_code
_entity_poly.pdbx_strand_id
1 'polypeptide(L)'
;MVKNGPERVRELAKWGVDFSLNEKNEDEFDLGLEGGHSRRRILHVADITGKEIVTILAKAVKKERNIAIYEEFIALNLILDPEKGPSRPEAPLGRRRKRCWGAYVLDKKKGVIHTFLAQIIVLATGGAGKIYLYTSNSDVATGDGIAMAYRAGARITHMEFMQFHPTCLYHPQAKSFLISEAVRGEGGIL
;
A
#
# COMPACT_ATOMS: atom_id res chain seq x y z
N MET A 1 -2.98 -12.03 10.76
CA MET A 1 -3.67 -11.76 9.48
C MET A 1 -4.82 -12.74 9.23
N VAL A 2 -4.57 -14.04 9.07
CA VAL A 2 -5.61 -15.05 8.72
C VAL A 2 -6.82 -15.06 9.66
N LYS A 3 -6.61 -14.98 10.99
CA LYS A 3 -7.71 -14.99 11.98
C LYS A 3 -8.62 -13.75 11.90
N ASN A 4 -8.05 -12.59 11.57
CA ASN A 4 -8.77 -11.30 11.62
C ASN A 4 -9.31 -10.87 10.25
N GLY A 5 -8.87 -11.52 9.16
CA GLY A 5 -9.27 -11.19 7.78
C GLY A 5 -10.79 -11.17 7.58
N PRO A 6 -11.53 -12.22 7.96
CA PRO A 6 -12.99 -12.26 7.78
C PRO A 6 -13.73 -11.13 8.50
N GLU A 7 -13.23 -10.67 9.64
CA GLU A 7 -13.81 -9.55 10.36
C GLU A 7 -13.57 -8.22 9.62
N ARG A 8 -12.33 -7.98 9.15
CA ARG A 8 -11.99 -6.76 8.39
C ARG A 8 -12.77 -6.67 7.08
N VAL A 9 -13.00 -7.78 6.40
CA VAL A 9 -13.84 -7.84 5.19
C VAL A 9 -15.30 -7.48 5.53
N ARG A 10 -15.84 -8.01 6.63
CA ARG A 10 -17.18 -7.65 7.10
C ARG A 10 -17.30 -6.17 7.45
N GLU A 11 -16.25 -5.55 8.00
CA GLU A 11 -16.21 -4.10 8.22
C GLU A 11 -16.25 -3.31 6.90
N LEU A 12 -15.48 -3.73 5.89
CA LEU A 12 -15.52 -3.10 4.56
C LEU A 12 -16.90 -3.19 3.92
N ALA A 13 -17.55 -4.36 4.01
CA ALA A 13 -18.93 -4.52 3.54
C ALA A 13 -19.89 -3.57 4.28
N LYS A 14 -19.77 -3.45 5.62
CA LYS A 14 -20.56 -2.50 6.42
C LYS A 14 -20.29 -1.04 6.08
N TRP A 15 -19.08 -0.70 5.63
CA TRP A 15 -18.74 0.64 5.15
C TRP A 15 -19.27 0.92 3.74
N GLY A 16 -19.84 -0.09 3.07
CA GLY A 16 -20.53 0.02 1.80
C GLY A 16 -19.78 -0.58 0.62
N VAL A 17 -18.76 -1.43 0.84
CA VAL A 17 -18.09 -2.14 -0.27
C VAL A 17 -19.05 -3.21 -0.79
N ASP A 18 -19.46 -3.04 -2.04
CA ASP A 18 -20.43 -3.91 -2.70
C ASP A 18 -19.75 -5.13 -3.31
N PHE A 19 -19.39 -6.09 -2.46
CA PHE A 19 -18.79 -7.36 -2.92
C PHE A 19 -19.79 -8.15 -3.76
N SER A 20 -19.30 -8.73 -4.85
CA SER A 20 -20.10 -9.56 -5.77
C SER A 20 -20.78 -10.71 -5.01
N LEU A 21 -22.07 -10.90 -5.30
CA LEU A 21 -22.90 -11.98 -4.75
C LEU A 21 -22.97 -13.15 -5.73
N ASN A 22 -23.19 -14.34 -5.20
CA ASN A 22 -23.28 -15.57 -5.98
C ASN A 22 -24.60 -15.63 -6.76
N GLU A 23 -24.54 -15.82 -8.08
CA GLU A 23 -25.72 -15.88 -8.95
C GLU A 23 -26.72 -16.97 -8.58
N LYS A 24 -26.28 -18.05 -7.93
CA LYS A 24 -27.13 -19.17 -7.50
C LYS A 24 -27.72 -18.99 -6.10
N ASN A 25 -27.12 -18.12 -5.29
CA ASN A 25 -27.56 -17.82 -3.93
C ASN A 25 -27.12 -16.40 -3.56
N GLU A 26 -28.03 -15.44 -3.68
CA GLU A 26 -27.75 -14.02 -3.41
C GLU A 26 -27.39 -13.74 -1.93
N ASP A 27 -27.64 -14.69 -1.02
CA ASP A 27 -27.20 -14.59 0.38
C ASP A 27 -25.71 -14.93 0.59
N GLU A 28 -25.01 -15.40 -0.45
CA GLU A 28 -23.60 -15.77 -0.42
C GLU A 28 -22.74 -14.85 -1.30
N PHE A 29 -21.51 -14.58 -0.87
CA PHE A 29 -20.53 -13.88 -1.70
C PHE A 29 -20.03 -14.77 -2.83
N ASP A 30 -19.82 -14.19 -4.00
CA ASP A 30 -19.03 -14.82 -5.04
C ASP A 30 -17.55 -14.79 -4.67
N LEU A 31 -16.91 -15.96 -4.73
CA LEU A 31 -15.54 -16.17 -4.24
C LEU A 31 -14.64 -16.69 -5.35
N GLY A 32 -13.62 -15.90 -5.66
CA GLY A 32 -12.55 -16.27 -6.59
C GLY A 32 -11.55 -17.27 -6.00
N LEU A 33 -10.77 -17.86 -6.90
CA LEU A 33 -9.61 -18.70 -6.61
C LEU A 33 -8.37 -18.14 -7.33
N GLU A 34 -7.29 -17.90 -6.59
CA GLU A 34 -6.00 -17.48 -7.15
C GLU A 34 -4.90 -18.46 -6.69
N GLY A 35 -3.71 -18.33 -7.26
CA GLY A 35 -2.59 -19.23 -7.01
C GLY A 35 -2.21 -19.36 -5.54
N GLY A 36 -1.77 -20.56 -5.18
CA GLY A 36 -1.43 -20.91 -3.80
C GLY A 36 -2.65 -21.19 -2.92
N HIS A 37 -3.88 -20.95 -3.37
CA HIS A 37 -5.09 -21.31 -2.62
C HIS A 37 -5.68 -22.65 -3.11
N SER A 38 -6.11 -23.49 -2.15
CA SER A 38 -6.84 -24.74 -2.44
C SER A 38 -8.35 -24.62 -2.22
N ARG A 39 -8.86 -23.42 -1.88
CA ARG A 39 -10.29 -23.14 -1.68
C ARG A 39 -10.62 -21.73 -2.12
N ARG A 40 -11.77 -21.55 -2.77
CA ARG A 40 -12.35 -20.24 -3.12
C ARG A 40 -12.54 -19.40 -1.86
N ARG A 41 -11.87 -18.25 -1.80
CA ARG A 41 -11.84 -17.39 -0.59
C ARG A 41 -11.51 -15.93 -0.88
N ILE A 42 -11.53 -15.53 -2.14
CA ILE A 42 -11.13 -14.20 -2.59
C ILE A 42 -12.39 -13.44 -2.94
N LEU A 43 -12.78 -12.52 -2.06
CA LEU A 43 -13.88 -11.61 -2.36
C LEU A 43 -13.43 -10.60 -3.41
N HIS A 44 -14.36 -10.23 -4.27
CA HIS A 44 -14.10 -9.30 -5.35
C HIS A 44 -15.33 -8.42 -5.64
N VAL A 45 -15.09 -7.36 -6.41
CA VAL A 45 -16.12 -6.51 -7.01
C VAL A 45 -15.84 -6.54 -8.51
N ALA A 46 -16.40 -7.54 -9.20
CA ALA A 46 -15.97 -7.91 -10.55
C ALA A 46 -14.42 -7.92 -10.66
N ASP A 47 -13.85 -7.09 -11.53
CA ASP A 47 -12.40 -6.93 -11.75
C ASP A 47 -11.81 -5.63 -11.13
N ILE A 48 -12.58 -4.88 -10.34
CA ILE A 48 -12.23 -3.55 -9.82
C ILE A 48 -12.23 -3.42 -8.30
N THR A 49 -12.13 -4.53 -7.56
CA THR A 49 -12.16 -4.59 -6.08
C THR A 49 -11.34 -3.49 -5.39
N GLY A 50 -10.11 -3.25 -5.85
CA GLY A 50 -9.22 -2.23 -5.28
C GLY A 50 -9.76 -0.81 -5.42
N LYS A 51 -10.37 -0.48 -6.56
CA LYS A 51 -10.95 0.84 -6.83
C LYS A 51 -12.14 1.10 -5.90
N GLU A 52 -13.00 0.10 -5.71
CA GLU A 52 -14.19 0.21 -4.87
C GLU A 52 -13.81 0.45 -3.40
N ILE A 53 -12.91 -0.39 -2.87
CA ILE A 53 -12.39 -0.24 -1.50
C ILE A 53 -11.78 1.15 -1.29
N VAL A 54 -10.87 1.59 -2.17
CA VAL A 54 -10.21 2.90 -2.01
C VAL A 54 -11.23 4.04 -2.10
N THR A 55 -12.20 3.96 -3.00
CA THR A 55 -13.25 4.98 -3.15
C THR A 55 -14.07 5.13 -1.88
N ILE A 56 -14.49 4.03 -1.26
CA ILE A 56 -15.30 4.05 -0.04
C ILE A 56 -14.49 4.54 1.15
N LEU A 57 -13.26 4.06 1.31
CA LEU A 57 -12.37 4.54 2.38
C LEU A 57 -12.09 6.04 2.24
N ALA A 58 -11.80 6.52 1.03
CA ALA A 58 -11.58 7.94 0.79
C ALA A 58 -12.83 8.79 1.10
N LYS A 59 -14.03 8.30 0.73
CA LYS A 59 -15.31 8.96 1.07
C LYS A 59 -15.53 9.00 2.58
N ALA A 60 -15.22 7.91 3.30
CA ALA A 60 -15.35 7.86 4.76
C ALA A 60 -14.41 8.87 5.43
N VAL A 61 -13.12 8.85 5.07
CA VAL A 61 -12.12 9.77 5.62
C VAL A 61 -12.47 11.24 5.36
N LYS A 62 -12.98 11.57 4.16
CA LYS A 62 -13.41 12.95 3.82
C LYS A 62 -14.58 13.48 4.66
N LYS A 63 -15.36 12.60 5.30
CA LYS A 63 -16.48 12.99 6.18
C LYS A 63 -16.04 13.26 7.61
N GLU A 64 -14.85 12.79 8.01
CA GLU A 64 -14.35 12.91 9.37
C GLU A 64 -13.72 14.27 9.62
N ARG A 65 -14.25 15.02 10.61
CA ARG A 65 -13.81 16.40 10.91
C ARG A 65 -12.45 16.49 11.58
N ASN A 66 -11.99 15.40 12.19
CA ASN A 66 -10.70 15.31 12.87
C ASN A 66 -9.56 14.85 11.94
N ILE A 67 -9.83 14.65 10.64
CA ILE A 67 -8.83 14.25 9.67
C ILE A 67 -8.57 15.40 8.69
N ALA A 68 -7.32 15.85 8.63
CA ALA A 68 -6.85 16.78 7.61
C ALA A 68 -6.15 16.00 6.48
N ILE A 69 -6.58 16.23 5.23
CA ILE A 69 -6.01 15.60 4.04
C ILE A 69 -5.20 16.65 3.27
N TYR A 70 -3.93 16.35 3.03
CA TYR A 70 -3.02 17.19 2.25
C TYR A 70 -2.64 16.46 0.96
N GLU A 71 -3.40 16.69 -0.11
CA GLU A 71 -3.14 16.11 -1.42
C GLU A 71 -1.99 16.85 -2.13
N GLU A 72 -1.17 16.13 -2.89
CA GLU A 72 0.01 16.68 -3.60
C GLU A 72 1.10 17.25 -2.66
N PHE A 73 1.21 16.67 -1.46
CA PHE A 73 2.27 16.94 -0.51
C PHE A 73 3.25 15.77 -0.48
N ILE A 74 4.55 16.02 -0.66
CA ILE A 74 5.60 14.99 -0.68
C ILE A 74 6.37 15.02 0.63
N ALA A 75 6.33 13.95 1.41
CA ALA A 75 7.20 13.79 2.56
C ALA A 75 8.65 13.56 2.10
N LEU A 76 9.56 14.44 2.49
CA LEU A 76 10.96 14.43 2.06
C LEU A 76 11.85 13.64 3.03
N ASN A 77 11.71 13.93 4.33
CA ASN A 77 12.50 13.28 5.37
C ASN A 77 11.83 13.38 6.75
N LEU A 78 12.20 12.45 7.64
CA LEU A 78 11.74 12.44 9.03
C LEU A 78 12.58 13.38 9.89
N ILE A 79 11.94 14.02 10.87
CA ILE A 79 12.58 14.91 11.84
C ILE A 79 12.93 14.10 13.08
N LEU A 80 14.21 14.05 13.43
CA LEU A 80 14.75 13.22 14.51
C LEU A 80 15.52 14.05 15.53
N ASP A 81 15.75 13.49 16.72
CA ASP A 81 16.63 14.09 17.74
C ASP A 81 18.02 14.46 17.17
N PRO A 82 18.49 15.71 17.31
CA PRO A 82 19.76 16.17 16.74
C PRO A 82 21.00 15.55 17.41
N GLU A 83 20.95 15.25 18.71
CA GLU A 83 22.12 14.78 19.49
C GLU A 83 22.52 13.34 19.22
N LYS A 84 21.71 12.60 18.47
CA LYS A 84 22.05 11.26 18.01
C LYS A 84 22.35 11.41 16.53
N GLY A 85 23.63 11.53 16.16
CA GLY A 85 24.08 11.47 14.75
C GLY A 85 23.51 10.25 14.01
N PRO A 86 23.60 10.15 12.67
CA PRO A 86 22.95 9.08 11.90
C PRO A 86 23.19 7.72 12.57
N SER A 87 22.11 7.03 12.94
CA SER A 87 22.23 5.68 13.49
C SER A 87 22.80 4.84 12.36
N ARG A 88 24.10 4.53 12.41
CA ARG A 88 24.65 3.53 11.51
C ARG A 88 23.89 2.23 11.77
N PRO A 89 23.57 1.43 10.73
CA PRO A 89 22.92 0.13 10.90
C PRO A 89 23.63 -0.80 11.89
N GLU A 90 24.92 -0.56 12.12
CA GLU A 90 25.83 -1.28 13.01
C GLU A 90 25.84 -0.78 14.47
N ALA A 91 25.02 0.20 14.85
CA ALA A 91 25.02 0.71 16.22
C ALA A 91 24.62 -0.41 17.20
N PRO A 92 25.42 -0.70 18.27
CA PRO A 92 25.14 -1.77 19.21
C PRO A 92 23.74 -1.67 19.81
N LEU A 93 23.11 -2.83 20.06
CA LEU A 93 21.87 -2.96 20.85
C LEU A 93 22.09 -2.29 22.22
N GLY A 94 21.68 -1.03 22.37
CA GLY A 94 21.93 -0.27 23.60
C GLY A 94 21.82 1.24 23.44
N ARG A 95 21.97 1.81 22.22
CA ARG A 95 21.67 3.24 22.01
C ARG A 95 20.17 3.51 22.12
N ARG A 96 19.79 4.49 22.95
CA ARG A 96 18.41 5.00 23.04
C ARG A 96 17.84 5.27 21.65
N ARG A 97 16.72 4.62 21.31
CA ARG A 97 16.00 4.84 20.03
C ARG A 97 15.84 6.34 19.78
N LYS A 98 16.08 6.78 18.54
CA LYS A 98 15.81 8.17 18.13
C LYS A 98 14.31 8.38 18.12
N ARG A 99 13.84 9.48 18.70
CA ARG A 99 12.43 9.86 18.58
C ARG A 99 12.22 10.54 17.22
N CYS A 100 11.14 10.17 16.54
CA CYS A 100 10.62 10.90 15.40
C CYS A 100 9.63 11.96 15.90
N TRP A 101 9.84 13.20 15.49
CA TRP A 101 9.03 14.36 15.88
C TRP A 101 8.08 14.82 14.78
N GLY A 102 8.26 14.31 13.56
CA GLY A 102 7.52 14.78 12.41
C GLY A 102 8.21 14.49 11.09
N ALA A 103 7.85 15.25 10.06
CA ALA A 103 8.46 15.19 8.74
C ALA A 103 8.56 16.58 8.11
N TYR A 104 9.57 16.76 7.26
CA TYR A 104 9.61 17.84 6.28
C TYR A 104 8.78 17.43 5.06
N VAL A 105 7.86 18.29 4.65
CA VAL A 105 6.86 18.00 3.62
C VAL A 105 6.84 19.12 2.59
N LEU A 106 7.06 18.79 1.32
CA LEU A 106 6.96 19.71 0.20
C LEU A 106 5.51 19.86 -0.25
N ASP A 107 4.95 21.07 -0.18
CA ASP A 107 3.75 21.44 -0.91
C ASP A 107 4.13 21.63 -2.38
N LYS A 108 3.76 20.68 -3.25
CA LYS A 108 4.15 20.74 -4.66
C LYS A 108 3.55 21.93 -5.39
N LYS A 109 2.36 22.40 -5.00
CA LYS A 109 1.66 23.49 -5.68
C LYS A 109 2.34 24.82 -5.40
N LYS A 110 2.78 25.01 -4.16
CA LYS A 110 3.42 26.26 -3.73
C LYS A 110 4.94 26.24 -3.83
N GLY A 111 5.55 25.06 -3.96
CA GLY A 111 7.00 24.90 -3.99
C GLY A 111 7.67 25.20 -2.65
N VAL A 112 6.94 25.08 -1.54
CA VAL A 112 7.45 25.40 -0.18
C VAL A 112 7.51 24.16 0.69
N ILE A 113 8.48 24.13 1.59
CA ILE A 113 8.64 23.04 2.56
C ILE A 113 8.00 23.43 3.88
N HIS A 114 7.07 22.60 4.35
CA HIS A 114 6.44 22.68 5.65
C HIS A 114 7.10 21.72 6.65
N THR A 115 6.98 22.08 7.93
CA THR A 115 7.32 21.19 9.05
C THR A 115 6.03 20.64 9.64
N PHE A 116 5.80 19.34 9.51
CA PHE A 116 4.63 18.66 10.08
C PHE A 116 5.09 17.96 11.36
N LEU A 117 4.63 18.41 12.53
CA LEU A 117 4.94 17.79 13.81
C LEU A 117 3.82 16.85 14.24
N ALA A 118 4.18 15.69 14.77
CA ALA A 118 3.23 14.71 15.27
C ALA A 118 3.86 13.84 16.37
N GLN A 119 3.01 13.35 17.28
CA GLN A 119 3.45 12.41 18.31
C GLN A 119 3.74 11.02 17.75
N ILE A 120 3.01 10.63 16.70
CA ILE A 120 3.11 9.34 16.03
C ILE A 120 3.10 9.59 14.52
N ILE A 121 4.05 8.97 13.82
CA ILE A 121 4.19 9.04 12.37
C ILE A 121 4.04 7.62 11.83
N VAL A 122 3.16 7.44 10.85
CA VAL A 122 2.94 6.16 10.17
C VAL A 122 3.32 6.33 8.70
N LEU A 123 4.25 5.50 8.21
CA LEU A 123 4.59 5.44 6.80
C LEU A 123 3.74 4.36 6.13
N ALA A 124 2.81 4.77 5.27
CA ALA A 124 1.95 3.91 4.46
C ALA A 124 2.12 4.23 2.96
N THR A 125 3.37 4.33 2.50
CA THR A 125 3.76 4.92 1.21
C THR A 125 3.73 3.96 0.02
N GLY A 126 3.23 2.73 0.20
CA GLY A 126 3.32 1.69 -0.83
C GLY A 126 4.73 1.10 -0.97
N GLY A 127 4.96 0.41 -2.10
CA GLY A 127 6.20 -0.34 -2.37
C GLY A 127 7.25 0.40 -3.20
N ALA A 128 8.27 -0.32 -3.65
CA ALA A 128 9.40 0.17 -4.45
C ALA A 128 9.46 -0.49 -5.85
N GLY A 129 8.31 -0.90 -6.41
CA GLY A 129 8.26 -1.65 -7.67
C GLY A 129 8.76 -0.87 -8.89
N LYS A 130 8.86 0.47 -8.81
CA LYS A 130 9.28 1.34 -9.91
C LYS A 130 10.80 1.40 -10.13
N ILE A 131 11.59 0.70 -9.31
CA ILE A 131 13.03 0.53 -9.55
C ILE A 131 13.33 -0.38 -10.74
N TYR A 132 12.36 -1.21 -11.16
CA TYR A 132 12.48 -2.09 -12.32
C TYR A 132 11.85 -1.45 -13.56
N LEU A 133 12.48 -1.68 -14.72
CA LEU A 133 12.02 -1.18 -16.01
C LEU A 133 10.59 -1.65 -16.33
N TYR A 134 10.31 -2.93 -16.10
CA TYR A 134 9.00 -3.54 -16.30
C TYR A 134 8.34 -3.79 -14.94
N THR A 135 7.17 -3.20 -14.74
CA THR A 135 6.43 -3.29 -13.47
C THR A 135 4.95 -3.03 -13.71
N SER A 136 4.07 -3.79 -13.04
CA SER A 136 2.63 -3.53 -13.01
C SER A 136 2.26 -2.38 -12.06
N ASN A 137 3.23 -1.88 -11.28
CA ASN A 137 3.00 -0.81 -10.32
C ASN A 137 2.77 0.54 -11.02
N SER A 138 2.06 1.43 -10.32
CA SER A 138 1.97 2.83 -10.72
C SER A 138 3.33 3.54 -10.63
N ASP A 139 3.45 4.71 -11.26
CA ASP A 139 4.72 5.46 -11.26
C ASP A 139 5.08 6.07 -9.91
N VAL A 140 4.16 6.01 -8.93
CA VAL A 140 4.39 6.51 -7.56
C VAL A 140 4.98 5.46 -6.62
N ALA A 141 5.13 4.20 -7.04
CA ALA A 141 5.72 3.13 -6.23
C ALA A 141 7.26 3.18 -6.22
N THR A 142 7.82 4.33 -5.81
CA THR A 142 9.26 4.66 -5.86
C THR A 142 10.03 4.30 -4.59
N GLY A 143 9.36 3.81 -3.54
CA GLY A 143 10.00 3.40 -2.30
C GLY A 143 10.36 4.56 -1.35
N ASP A 144 9.74 5.72 -1.48
CA ASP A 144 10.09 6.94 -0.72
C ASP A 144 10.05 6.73 0.80
N GLY A 145 9.02 6.06 1.33
CA GLY A 145 8.91 5.75 2.74
C GLY A 145 9.97 4.76 3.24
N ILE A 146 10.33 3.76 2.43
CA ILE A 146 11.42 2.83 2.74
C ILE A 146 12.74 3.61 2.85
N ALA A 147 13.00 4.50 1.89
CA ALA A 147 14.19 5.34 1.88
C ALA A 147 14.23 6.31 3.07
N MET A 148 13.10 6.96 3.41
CA MET A 148 12.98 7.81 4.60
C MET A 148 13.26 7.03 5.89
N ALA A 149 12.67 5.84 6.03
CA ALA A 149 12.87 4.98 7.20
C ALA A 149 14.34 4.55 7.32
N TYR A 150 14.96 4.13 6.20
CA TYR A 150 16.38 3.77 6.16
C TYR A 150 17.29 4.94 6.58
N ARG A 151 17.07 6.14 6.03
CA ARG A 151 17.81 7.35 6.42
C ARG A 151 17.61 7.70 7.90
N ALA A 152 16.45 7.40 8.45
CA ALA A 152 16.17 7.57 9.87
C ALA A 152 16.85 6.52 10.77
N GLY A 153 17.50 5.52 10.19
CA GLY A 153 18.20 4.44 10.89
C GLY A 153 17.31 3.25 11.23
N ALA A 154 16.13 3.13 10.61
CA ALA A 154 15.32 1.92 10.71
C ALA A 154 16.02 0.77 9.97
N ARG A 155 15.94 -0.45 10.53
CA ARG A 155 16.35 -1.65 9.81
C ARG A 155 15.31 -1.95 8.73
N ILE A 156 15.79 -2.14 7.51
CA ILE A 156 14.98 -2.59 6.37
C ILE A 156 15.41 -4.02 6.07
N THR A 157 14.45 -4.90 5.82
CA THR A 157 14.68 -6.34 5.65
C THR A 157 13.93 -6.85 4.43
N HIS A 158 14.40 -7.95 3.84
CA HIS A 158 13.72 -8.67 2.75
C HIS A 158 13.55 -7.86 1.46
N MET A 159 14.44 -6.89 1.20
CA MET A 159 14.41 -6.08 -0.03
C MET A 159 14.80 -6.89 -1.28
N GLU A 160 15.43 -8.05 -1.09
CA GLU A 160 15.76 -9.02 -2.12
C GLU A 160 14.52 -9.81 -2.61
N PHE A 161 13.44 -9.87 -1.84
CA PHE A 161 12.24 -10.63 -2.17
C PHE A 161 11.23 -9.76 -2.94
N MET A 162 11.54 -9.49 -4.21
CA MET A 162 10.65 -8.76 -5.12
C MET A 162 9.79 -9.72 -5.94
N GLN A 163 8.47 -9.59 -5.84
CA GLN A 163 7.53 -10.42 -6.59
C GLN A 163 7.34 -9.87 -8.02
N PHE A 164 7.58 -10.71 -9.01
CA PHE A 164 7.25 -10.44 -10.40
C PHE A 164 5.97 -11.19 -10.75
N HIS A 165 4.93 -10.45 -11.13
CA HIS A 165 3.68 -11.08 -11.54
C HIS A 165 3.87 -11.80 -12.89
N PRO A 166 3.45 -13.07 -13.03
CA PRO A 166 3.73 -13.85 -14.23
C PRO A 166 2.97 -13.35 -15.47
N THR A 167 1.83 -12.69 -15.29
CA THR A 167 0.94 -12.24 -16.37
C THR A 167 0.81 -10.71 -16.43
N CYS A 168 1.91 -10.04 -16.80
CA CYS A 168 1.86 -8.63 -17.22
C CYS A 168 1.67 -8.56 -18.74
N LEU A 169 0.76 -7.70 -19.21
CA LEU A 169 0.53 -7.47 -20.63
C LEU A 169 1.80 -6.95 -21.31
N TYR A 170 2.21 -7.63 -22.37
CA TYR A 170 3.24 -7.15 -23.29
C TYR A 170 2.57 -6.52 -24.50
N HIS A 171 2.66 -5.19 -24.62
CA HIS A 171 2.15 -4.46 -25.78
C HIS A 171 3.02 -3.23 -26.05
N PRO A 172 3.50 -3.00 -27.30
CA PRO A 172 4.43 -1.91 -27.60
C PRO A 172 3.92 -0.51 -27.25
N GLN A 173 2.60 -0.32 -27.27
CA GLN A 173 1.95 0.98 -27.04
C GLN A 173 1.27 1.09 -25.67
N ALA A 174 1.26 0.02 -24.87
CA ALA A 174 0.64 0.04 -23.55
C ALA A 174 1.70 -0.06 -22.47
N LYS A 175 1.48 0.67 -21.38
CA LYS A 175 2.24 0.44 -20.15
C LYS A 175 1.98 -0.99 -19.67
N SER A 176 2.97 -1.62 -19.04
CA SER A 176 2.81 -2.94 -18.41
C SER A 176 1.57 -2.95 -17.50
N PHE A 177 0.53 -3.64 -17.95
CA PHE A 177 -0.77 -3.73 -17.28
C PHE A 177 -0.90 -5.12 -16.68
N LEU A 178 -1.48 -5.20 -15.48
CA LEU A 178 -1.66 -6.47 -14.80
C LEU A 178 -2.84 -7.24 -15.41
N ILE A 179 -2.62 -8.48 -15.84
CA ILE A 179 -3.70 -9.42 -16.11
C ILE A 179 -3.87 -10.26 -14.84
N SER A 180 -5.06 -10.18 -14.24
CA SER A 180 -5.36 -10.80 -12.94
C SER A 180 -5.09 -12.31 -12.95
N GLU A 181 -4.54 -12.81 -11.84
CA GLU A 181 -4.38 -14.25 -11.61
C GLU A 181 -5.72 -15.00 -11.58
N ALA A 182 -6.82 -14.30 -11.26
CA ALA A 182 -8.17 -14.85 -11.34
C ALA A 182 -8.49 -15.46 -12.72
N VAL A 183 -7.91 -14.93 -13.81
CA VAL A 183 -8.07 -15.49 -15.16
C VAL A 183 -7.59 -16.94 -15.22
N ARG A 184 -6.46 -17.26 -14.56
CA ARG A 184 -5.97 -18.64 -14.46
C ARG A 184 -6.84 -19.48 -13.51
N GLY A 185 -7.32 -18.87 -12.43
CA GLY A 185 -8.25 -19.50 -11.49
C GLY A 185 -9.57 -19.95 -12.14
N GLU A 186 -10.02 -19.21 -13.14
CA GLU A 186 -11.22 -19.52 -13.92
C GLU A 186 -10.92 -20.26 -15.25
N GLY A 187 -9.73 -20.85 -15.39
CA GLY A 187 -9.41 -21.79 -16.47
C GLY A 187 -8.47 -21.29 -17.57
N GLY A 188 -7.94 -20.07 -17.47
CA GLY A 188 -6.90 -19.58 -18.36
C GLY A 188 -5.61 -20.39 -18.29
N ILE A 189 -4.93 -20.55 -19.43
CA ILE A 189 -3.66 -21.28 -19.59
C ILE A 189 -2.52 -20.34 -20.00
N LEU A 190 -1.27 -20.72 -19.73
CA LEU A 190 -0.05 -19.99 -20.08
C LEU A 190 0.61 -20.55 -21.34
#